data_AF-A0AB36JI03-F1
#
_entry.id   AF-A0AB36JI03-F1
#
_cell.length_a   1.000
_cell.length_b   1.000
_cell.length_c   1.000
_cell.angle_alpha   90.00
_cell.angle_beta   90.00
_cell.angle_gamma   90.00
#
_symmetry.space_group_name_H-M   'P 1'
#
loop_
_entity.id
_entity.type
_entity.pdbx_description
1 polymer ?
#
loop_
_entity_poly.entity_id
_entity_poly.type
_entity_poly.pdbx_seq_one_letter_code
_entity_poly.pdbx_strand_id
1 'polypeptide(L)'
;MNTNLTANQALEIARDYKDKFKLYGVIHDDIEKSVRFYNEFYRIKGCVWLVLADITPKDYEGDDEITFVVSDEDGAVDHVLDHNGIPQRYHIPSNRNYSDEEFEAIFDEDHDE
;
A
#
# COMPACT_ATOMS: atom_id res chain seq x y z
N MET A 1 -19.97 15.96 1.32
CA MET A 1 -19.18 14.86 0.75
C MET A 1 -19.90 13.58 1.09
N ASN A 2 -20.19 12.74 0.10
CA ASN A 2 -20.69 11.38 0.34
C ASN A 2 -19.50 10.45 0.12
N THR A 3 -19.04 9.81 1.18
CA THR A 3 -18.09 8.69 1.12
C THR A 3 -18.89 7.40 1.05
N ASN A 4 -18.41 6.42 0.30
CA ASN A 4 -19.01 5.09 0.25
C ASN A 4 -18.62 4.26 1.47
N LEU A 5 -17.42 4.51 2.01
CA LEU A 5 -16.90 3.87 3.20
C LEU A 5 -16.95 4.82 4.40
N THR A 6 -17.02 4.21 5.57
CA THR A 6 -16.70 4.84 6.86
C THR A 6 -15.25 4.55 7.24
N ALA A 7 -14.69 5.34 8.15
CA ALA A 7 -13.33 5.10 8.67
C ALA A 7 -13.17 3.69 9.26
N ASN A 8 -14.18 3.18 9.98
CA ASN A 8 -14.17 1.82 10.50
C ASN A 8 -14.13 0.76 9.39
N GLN A 9 -14.89 0.96 8.31
CA GLN A 9 -14.86 0.04 7.17
C GLN A 9 -13.49 0.05 6.48
N ALA A 10 -12.89 1.23 6.30
CA ALA A 10 -11.54 1.34 5.75
C ALA A 10 -10.49 0.63 6.64
N LEU A 11 -10.60 0.77 7.97
CA LEU A 11 -9.75 0.08 8.94
C LEU A 11 -9.85 -1.44 8.79
N GLU A 12 -11.06 -1.99 8.75
CA GLU A 12 -11.30 -3.42 8.60
C GLU A 12 -10.80 -3.94 7.24
N ILE A 13 -11.04 -3.22 6.14
CA ILE A 13 -10.52 -3.55 4.81
C ILE A 13 -8.98 -3.65 4.84
N ALA A 14 -8.31 -2.69 5.49
CA ALA A 14 -6.86 -2.70 5.61
C ALA A 14 -6.35 -3.88 6.45
N ARG A 15 -7.04 -4.23 7.54
CA ARG A 15 -6.72 -5.40 8.39
C ARG A 15 -6.86 -6.72 7.63
N ASP A 16 -7.99 -6.90 6.94
CA ASP A 16 -8.24 -8.08 6.12
C ASP A 16 -7.17 -8.22 5.03
N TYR A 17 -6.79 -7.12 4.39
CA TYR A 17 -5.73 -7.12 3.39
C TYR A 17 -4.37 -7.46 3.99
N LYS A 18 -4.00 -6.82 5.11
CA LYS A 18 -2.76 -7.09 5.84
C LYS A 18 -2.66 -8.57 6.19
N ASP A 19 -3.71 -9.17 6.75
CA ASP A 19 -3.69 -10.56 7.19
C ASP A 19 -3.69 -11.53 6.02
N LYS A 20 -4.45 -11.24 4.96
CA LYS A 20 -4.47 -12.03 3.71
C LYS A 20 -3.09 -12.13 3.08
N PHE A 21 -2.33 -11.03 3.04
CA PHE A 21 -0.99 -10.98 2.44
C PHE A 21 0.15 -11.11 3.46
N LYS A 22 -0.16 -11.38 4.74
CA LYS A 22 0.79 -11.53 5.85
C LYS A 22 1.77 -10.34 5.97
N LEU A 23 1.25 -9.13 5.79
CA LEU A 23 2.04 -7.90 5.88
C LEU A 23 2.35 -7.57 7.34
N TYR A 24 3.50 -6.96 7.56
CA TYR A 24 3.99 -6.54 8.87
C TYR A 24 3.32 -5.24 9.34
N GLY A 25 3.62 -4.83 10.58
CA GLY A 25 3.09 -3.62 11.19
C GLY A 25 1.80 -3.84 11.99
N VAL A 26 1.46 -2.88 12.86
CA VAL A 26 0.31 -2.91 13.75
C VAL A 26 -0.63 -1.76 13.41
N ILE A 27 -1.84 -2.10 12.95
CA ILE A 27 -2.93 -1.14 12.75
C ILE A 27 -3.68 -0.99 14.08
N HIS A 28 -3.54 0.17 14.75
CA HIS A 28 -4.23 0.41 16.02
C HIS A 28 -5.75 0.49 15.85
N ASP A 29 -6.50 0.14 16.90
CA ASP A 29 -7.96 0.28 16.93
C ASP A 29 -8.43 1.75 16.98
N ASP A 30 -7.51 2.65 17.34
CA ASP A 30 -7.79 4.07 17.45
C ASP A 30 -7.90 4.69 16.05
N ILE A 31 -9.14 4.97 15.63
CA ILE A 31 -9.46 5.54 14.32
C ILE A 31 -8.77 6.89 14.09
N GLU A 32 -8.72 7.76 15.09
CA GLU A 32 -8.13 9.10 14.93
C GLU A 32 -6.62 9.04 14.70
N LYS A 33 -5.96 8.00 15.21
CA LYS A 33 -4.53 7.75 14.98
C LYS A 33 -4.27 7.03 13.68
N SER A 34 -5.13 6.07 13.35
CA SER A 34 -4.83 5.08 12.31
C SER A 34 -5.45 5.42 10.97
N VAL A 35 -6.48 6.27 10.92
CA VAL A 35 -7.24 6.50 9.68
C VAL A 35 -7.26 7.98 9.33
N ARG A 36 -6.83 8.31 8.10
CA ARG A 36 -6.89 9.67 7.56
C ARG A 36 -7.65 9.67 6.24
N PHE A 37 -8.50 10.68 6.04
CA PHE A 37 -9.29 10.81 4.83
C PHE A 37 -8.74 11.90 3.92
N TYR A 38 -8.66 11.61 2.62
CA TYR A 38 -8.25 12.55 1.60
C TYR A 38 -9.26 12.55 0.45
N ASN A 39 -9.69 13.74 0.05
CA ASN A 39 -10.66 13.91 -1.05
C ASN A 39 -10.07 13.57 -2.42
N GLU A 40 -8.75 13.70 -2.55
CA GLU A 40 -8.00 13.42 -3.76
C GLU A 40 -6.66 12.81 -3.36
N PHE A 41 -6.20 11.84 -4.14
CA PHE A 41 -4.90 11.20 -3.94
C PHE A 41 -4.24 10.91 -5.28
N TYR A 42 -2.91 11.00 -5.31
CA TYR A 42 -2.16 10.89 -6.56
C TYR A 42 -2.46 9.55 -7.27
N ARG A 43 -2.88 9.63 -8.54
CA ARG A 43 -3.23 8.48 -9.42
C ARG A 43 -4.36 7.58 -8.93
N ILE A 44 -5.15 8.00 -7.95
CA ILE A 44 -6.38 7.31 -7.55
C ILE A 44 -7.57 8.20 -7.92
N LYS A 45 -8.61 7.57 -8.47
CA LYS A 45 -9.86 8.27 -8.78
C LYS A 45 -10.68 8.42 -7.51
N GLY A 46 -11.12 9.64 -7.22
CA GLY A 46 -11.98 9.92 -6.08
C GLY A 46 -11.23 10.00 -4.75
N CYS A 47 -11.96 9.73 -3.67
CA CYS A 47 -11.46 9.86 -2.31
C CYS A 47 -10.74 8.59 -1.86
N VAL A 48 -9.84 8.76 -0.88
CA VAL A 48 -9.14 7.63 -0.25
C VAL A 48 -9.16 7.73 1.26
N TRP A 49 -9.05 6.56 1.88
CA TRP A 49 -8.76 6.40 3.29
C TRP A 49 -7.35 5.83 3.43
N LEU A 50 -6.46 6.58 4.07
CA LEU A 50 -5.14 6.09 4.46
C LEU A 50 -5.26 5.41 5.81
N VAL A 51 -4.82 4.15 5.89
CA VAL A 51 -4.75 3.40 7.14
C VAL A 51 -3.29 3.15 7.50
N LEU A 52 -2.84 3.68 8.63
CA LEU A 52 -1.46 3.63 9.09
C LEU A 52 -1.22 2.36 9.91
N ALA A 53 -0.08 1.70 9.70
CA ALA A 53 0.36 0.58 10.49
C ALA A 53 1.79 0.80 11.00
N ASP A 54 1.94 0.81 12.32
CA ASP A 54 3.21 1.06 12.98
C ASP A 54 4.13 -0.16 12.88
N ILE A 55 5.38 0.06 12.50
CA ILE A 55 6.43 -0.93 12.46
C ILE A 55 7.20 -0.85 13.79
N THR A 56 6.99 -1.82 14.67
CA THR A 56 7.74 -1.93 15.93
C THR A 56 8.44 -3.30 16.01
N PRO A 57 9.70 -3.38 16.46
CA PRO A 57 10.56 -2.29 16.95
C PRO A 57 11.20 -1.42 15.83
N LYS A 58 11.53 -0.18 16.19
CA LYS A 58 12.02 0.91 15.31
C LYS A 58 13.52 0.79 15.02
N ASP A 59 13.97 -0.40 14.63
CA ASP A 59 15.40 -0.74 14.64
C ASP A 59 16.18 -0.22 13.42
N TYR A 60 15.52 0.42 12.45
CA TYR A 60 16.13 0.86 11.18
C TYR A 60 15.77 2.30 10.81
N GLU A 61 16.63 2.97 10.03
CA GLU A 61 16.36 4.30 9.47
C GLU A 61 15.26 4.24 8.39
N GLY A 62 14.18 5.00 8.56
CA GLY A 62 12.99 5.04 7.69
C GLY A 62 11.77 5.61 8.43
N ASP A 63 10.63 5.77 7.75
CA ASP A 63 9.37 6.04 8.46
C ASP A 63 8.96 4.80 9.27
N ASP A 64 8.52 5.01 10.50
CA ASP A 64 8.13 3.92 11.41
C ASP A 64 6.75 3.30 11.04
N GLU A 65 6.27 3.51 9.82
CA GLU A 65 4.94 3.12 9.38
C GLU A 65 4.90 2.62 7.93
N ILE A 66 3.98 1.69 7.66
CA ILE A 66 3.46 1.46 6.31
C ILE A 66 2.04 2.00 6.22
N THR A 67 1.63 2.45 5.03
CA THR A 67 0.30 3.04 4.83
C THR A 67 -0.49 2.25 3.80
N PHE A 68 -1.65 1.74 4.19
CA PHE A 68 -2.61 1.12 3.30
C PHE A 68 -3.48 2.20 2.67
N VAL A 69 -3.48 2.29 1.34
CA VAL A 69 -4.30 3.26 0.60
C VAL A 69 -5.58 2.57 0.15
N VAL A 70 -6.69 2.86 0.83
CA VAL A 70 -8.01 2.28 0.54
C VAL A 70 -8.79 3.22 -0.37
N SER A 71 -9.21 2.72 -1.53
CA SER A 71 -10.10 3.43 -2.47
C SER A 71 -11.51 3.46 -1.89
N ASP A 72 -12.05 4.67 -1.69
CA ASP A 72 -13.44 4.83 -1.26
C ASP A 72 -14.42 4.40 -2.38
N GLU A 73 -14.05 4.62 -3.65
CA GLU A 73 -14.89 4.23 -4.79
C GLU A 73 -14.98 2.69 -4.92
N ASP A 74 -13.85 1.99 -4.79
CA ASP A 74 -13.78 0.54 -5.06
C ASP A 74 -14.02 -0.33 -3.81
N GLY A 75 -13.90 0.23 -2.60
CA GLY A 75 -14.05 -0.56 -1.37
C GLY A 75 -12.89 -1.54 -1.13
N ALA A 76 -11.69 -1.23 -1.63
CA ALA A 76 -10.52 -2.11 -1.57
C ALA A 76 -9.21 -1.33 -1.42
N VAL A 77 -8.16 -2.02 -0.98
CA VAL A 77 -6.78 -1.48 -0.97
C VAL A 77 -6.26 -1.37 -2.41
N ASP A 78 -5.95 -0.16 -2.86
CA ASP A 78 -5.30 0.07 -4.17
C ASP A 78 -3.81 -0.30 -4.12
N HIS A 79 -3.11 0.14 -3.07
CA HIS A 79 -1.71 -0.18 -2.83
C HIS A 79 -1.34 0.04 -1.35
N VAL A 80 -0.16 -0.43 -0.98
CA VAL A 80 0.48 -0.15 0.31
C VAL A 80 1.72 0.68 0.05
N LEU A 81 1.87 1.83 0.69
CA LEU A 81 3.12 2.56 0.72
C LEU A 81 4.01 1.89 1.78
N ASP A 82 5.18 1.43 1.36
CA ASP A 82 6.19 0.96 2.32
C ASP A 82 6.81 2.12 3.11
N HIS A 83 7.72 1.80 4.01
CA HIS A 83 8.40 2.77 4.88
C HIS A 83 9.25 3.82 4.14
N ASN A 84 9.43 3.67 2.81
CA ASN A 84 10.08 4.65 1.94
C ASN A 84 9.08 5.42 1.07
N GLY A 85 7.78 5.21 1.26
CA GLY A 85 6.72 5.77 0.43
C GLY A 85 6.60 5.12 -0.95
N ILE A 86 7.20 3.94 -1.17
CA ILE A 86 7.13 3.26 -2.46
C ILE A 86 5.84 2.42 -2.52
N PRO A 87 5.01 2.55 -3.57
CA PRO A 87 3.75 1.85 -3.68
C PRO A 87 3.94 0.37 -4.06
N GLN A 88 3.41 -0.53 -3.23
CA GLN A 88 3.42 -1.97 -3.39
C GLN A 88 2.00 -2.50 -3.62
N ARG A 89 1.81 -3.33 -4.66
CA ARG A 89 0.51 -3.92 -5.02
C ARG A 89 0.51 -5.44 -4.85
N TYR A 90 0.48 -5.91 -3.61
CA TYR A 90 0.57 -7.34 -3.28
C TYR A 90 -0.54 -8.22 -3.91
N HIS A 91 -1.70 -7.65 -4.23
CA HIS A 91 -2.79 -8.35 -4.90
C HIS A 91 -2.60 -8.47 -6.42
N ILE A 92 -1.66 -7.73 -7.01
CA ILE A 92 -1.27 -7.88 -8.40
C ILE A 92 -0.07 -8.83 -8.41
N PRO A 93 -0.16 -9.99 -9.08
CA PRO A 93 0.99 -10.87 -9.21
C PRO A 93 2.14 -10.08 -9.87
N SER A 94 3.33 -10.15 -9.27
CA SER A 94 4.50 -9.54 -9.89
C SER A 94 4.69 -10.20 -11.25
N ASN A 95 4.64 -9.42 -12.34
CA ASN A 95 4.98 -9.92 -13.68
C ASN A 95 6.49 -10.20 -13.84
N ARG A 96 7.20 -10.43 -12.72
CA ARG A 96 8.63 -10.76 -12.63
C ARG A 96 8.87 -12.26 -12.83
N ASN A 97 8.05 -12.93 -13.63
CA ASN A 97 8.37 -14.25 -14.16
C ASN A 97 9.33 -14.12 -15.36
N TYR A 98 10.22 -13.13 -15.32
CA TYR A 98 11.35 -13.13 -16.23
C TYR A 98 12.28 -14.23 -15.74
N SER A 99 12.59 -15.17 -16.61
CA SER A 99 13.81 -15.96 -16.47
C SER A 99 15.02 -15.03 -16.36
N ASP A 100 16.12 -15.52 -15.77
CA ASP A 100 17.38 -14.75 -15.69
C ASP A 100 17.80 -14.28 -17.10
N GLU A 101 17.57 -15.12 -18.12
CA GLU A 101 17.80 -14.81 -19.54
C GLU A 101 16.94 -13.63 -20.05
N GLU A 102 15.65 -13.56 -19.67
CA GLU A 102 14.78 -12.45 -20.05
C GLU A 102 15.11 -11.16 -19.29
N PHE A 103 15.63 -11.26 -18.07
CA PHE A 103 16.08 -10.10 -17.32
C PHE A 103 17.38 -9.55 -17.91
N GLU A 104 18.38 -10.39 -18.18
CA GLU A 104 19.65 -9.97 -18.80
C GLU A 104 19.43 -9.33 -20.17
N ALA A 105 18.53 -9.86 -21.00
CA ALA A 105 18.20 -9.29 -22.30
C ALA A 105 17.66 -7.85 -22.25
N ILE A 106 17.00 -7.44 -21.17
CA ILE A 106 16.50 -6.06 -20.99
C ILE A 106 17.65 -5.09 -20.68
N PHE A 107 18.73 -5.57 -20.05
CA PHE A 107 19.88 -4.75 -19.66
C PHE A 107 21.04 -4.83 -20.67
N ASP A 108 21.07 -5.86 -21.53
CA ASP A 108 22.05 -6.00 -22.62
C ASP A 108 21.74 -5.09 -23.83
N GLU A 109 20.51 -4.56 -23.96
CA GLU A 109 20.17 -3.62 -25.05
C GLU A 109 20.84 -2.23 -24.92
N ASP A 110 21.50 -1.92 -23.80
CA ASP A 110 22.19 -0.63 -23.57
C ASP A 110 23.73 -0.71 -23.78
N HIS A 111 24.25 -1.72 -24.49
CA HIS A 111 25.68 -1.86 -24.74
C HIS A 111 26.10 -1.89 -26.22
N ASP A 112 25.45 -1.07 -27.07
CA ASP A 112 25.96 -0.71 -28.40
C ASP A 112 25.86 0.80 -28.65
N GLU A 113 26.78 1.58 -28.06
CA GLU A 113 27.52 2.68 -28.73
C GLU A 113 28.76 3.15 -27.92
#